data_AF-A0A4Q3B0Z1-F1
#
_entry.id   AF-A0A4Q3B0Z1-F1
#
_cell.length_a   1.000
_cell.length_b   1.000
_cell.length_c   1.000
_cell.angle_alpha   90.00
_cell.angle_beta   90.00
_cell.angle_gamma   90.00
#
_symmetry.space_group_name_H-M   'P 1'
#
loop_
_entity.id
_entity.type
_entity.pdbx_description
1 polymer ?
#
loop_
_entity_poly.entity_id
_entity_poly.type
_entity_poly.pdbx_seq_one_letter_code
_entity_poly.pdbx_strand_id
1 'polypeptide(L)'
;MKINENFEMKKYHTTEQLVDSIEEDFQDYQIFIDNNSDKYRGGFEWSISKDDEIFCSDLAFNIESAFSDAQQAVIKISAKQ
;
A
#
# COMPACT_ATOMS: atom_id res chain seq x y z
N MET A 1 -29.26 -22.14 3.26
CA MET A 1 -28.17 -21.38 3.92
C MET A 1 -27.06 -21.21 2.90
N LYS A 2 -26.65 -19.97 2.59
CA LYS A 2 -25.49 -19.67 1.74
C LYS A 2 -24.60 -18.69 2.51
N ILE A 3 -23.30 -18.83 2.37
CA ILE A 3 -22.30 -18.01 3.06
C ILE A 3 -21.99 -16.83 2.14
N ASN A 4 -22.07 -15.61 2.65
CA ASN A 4 -21.82 -14.39 1.88
C ASN A 4 -20.37 -13.93 2.08
N GLU A 5 -19.41 -14.62 1.46
CA GLU A 5 -17.99 -14.27 1.50
C GLU A 5 -17.66 -13.19 0.46
N ASN A 6 -18.37 -12.06 0.53
CA ASN A 6 -18.11 -10.87 -0.31
C ASN A 6 -16.93 -10.05 0.25
N PHE A 7 -15.77 -10.68 0.41
CA PHE A 7 -14.50 -9.97 0.55
C PHE A 7 -13.82 -9.90 -0.83
N GLU A 8 -14.50 -9.23 -1.78
CA GLU A 8 -13.95 -8.93 -3.11
C GLU A 8 -12.78 -7.95 -2.94
N MET A 9 -11.58 -8.50 -2.74
CA MET A 9 -10.32 -7.84 -3.09
C MET A 9 -10.50 -7.23 -4.48
N LYS A 10 -10.52 -5.89 -4.56
CA LYS A 10 -10.75 -5.17 -5.82
C LYS A 10 -9.72 -5.66 -6.83
N LYS A 11 -10.16 -6.42 -7.84
CA LYS A 11 -9.27 -6.93 -8.89
C LYS A 11 -8.72 -5.74 -9.67
N TYR A 12 -7.47 -5.38 -9.37
CA TYR A 12 -6.74 -4.27 -9.99
C TYR A 12 -6.88 -4.37 -11.52
N HIS A 13 -7.45 -3.32 -12.13
CA HIS A 13 -8.05 -3.44 -13.46
C HIS A 13 -6.95 -3.59 -14.52
N THR A 14 -6.86 -4.78 -15.13
CA THR A 14 -5.75 -5.12 -16.03
C THR A 14 -5.97 -4.52 -17.42
N THR A 15 -5.57 -3.26 -17.59
CA THR A 15 -5.59 -2.54 -18.89
C THR A 15 -4.20 -2.06 -19.30
N GLU A 16 -3.40 -2.99 -19.81
CA GLU A 16 -2.16 -2.80 -20.62
C GLU A 16 -1.16 -1.70 -20.21
N GLN A 17 -1.12 -1.35 -18.92
CA GLN A 17 0.02 -0.65 -18.30
C GLN A 17 0.69 -1.61 -17.32
N LEU A 18 2.03 -1.67 -17.36
CA LEU A 18 2.79 -2.10 -16.19
C LEU A 18 2.56 -1.03 -15.12
N VAL A 19 1.75 -1.37 -14.13
CA VAL A 19 1.57 -0.58 -12.92
C VAL A 19 2.72 -0.96 -12.00
N ASP A 20 3.89 -0.38 -12.26
CA ASP A 20 5.10 -0.62 -11.47
C ASP A 20 4.90 -0.12 -10.02
N SER A 21 4.12 0.96 -9.84
CA SER A 21 3.71 1.51 -8.54
C SER A 21 2.19 1.76 -8.42
N ILE A 22 1.68 1.69 -7.20
CA ILE A 22 0.27 1.94 -6.82
C ILE A 22 0.17 3.14 -5.87
N GLU A 23 -0.85 3.96 -6.09
CA GLU A 23 -1.37 5.00 -5.19
C GLU A 23 -2.72 4.55 -4.58
N GLU A 24 -2.92 4.75 -3.27
CA GLU A 24 -4.23 4.63 -2.62
C GLU A 24 -4.41 5.63 -1.46
N ASP A 25 -5.52 6.37 -1.45
CA ASP A 25 -5.89 7.26 -0.34
C ASP A 25 -6.50 6.48 0.85
N PHE A 26 -5.97 6.69 2.05
CA PHE A 26 -6.43 6.03 3.28
C PHE A 26 -6.37 6.96 4.50
N GLN A 27 -7.53 7.22 5.13
CA GLN A 27 -7.68 8.09 6.33
C GLN A 27 -7.06 9.50 6.19
N ASP A 28 -7.26 10.14 5.03
CA ASP A 28 -6.66 11.43 4.67
C ASP A 28 -5.12 11.44 4.59
N TYR A 29 -4.50 10.27 4.37
CA TYR A 29 -3.10 10.10 3.94
C TYR A 29 -3.07 9.41 2.58
N GLN A 30 -2.03 9.64 1.79
CA GLN A 30 -1.76 8.92 0.55
C GLN A 30 -0.75 7.80 0.84
N ILE A 31 -1.06 6.58 0.41
CA ILE A 31 -0.16 5.43 0.43
C ILE A 31 0.41 5.26 -0.98
N PHE A 32 1.74 5.21 -1.09
CA PHE A 32 2.44 4.88 -2.33
C PHE A 32 3.23 3.57 -2.15
N ILE A 33 3.17 2.66 -3.12
CA ILE A 33 3.88 1.37 -3.12
C ILE A 33 4.54 1.18 -4.49
N ASP A 34 5.83 0.89 -4.56
CA ASP A 34 6.59 0.59 -5.79
C ASP A 34 7.37 -0.73 -5.65
N ASN A 35 7.84 -1.29 -6.76
CA ASN A 35 8.82 -2.37 -6.73
C ASN A 35 10.14 -1.84 -6.15
N ASN A 36 10.72 -2.54 -5.17
CA ASN A 36 12.00 -2.15 -4.59
C ASN A 36 13.09 -2.08 -5.68
N SER A 37 13.66 -0.90 -5.86
CA SER A 37 14.66 -0.62 -6.89
C SER A 37 16.01 -1.36 -6.70
N ASP A 38 16.23 -2.00 -5.54
CA ASP A 38 17.40 -2.87 -5.32
C ASP A 38 17.33 -4.17 -6.15
N LYS A 39 18.04 -4.16 -7.27
CA LYS A 39 18.30 -5.32 -8.15
C LYS A 39 18.86 -6.59 -7.47
N TYR A 40 19.30 -6.53 -6.20
CA TYR A 40 19.71 -7.68 -5.40
C TYR A 40 18.62 -8.16 -4.42
N ARG A 41 17.57 -7.37 -4.18
CA ARG A 41 16.54 -7.61 -3.16
C ARG A 41 15.15 -7.26 -3.72
N GLY A 42 14.58 -8.16 -4.51
CA GLY A 42 13.17 -8.07 -4.91
C GLY A 42 12.23 -7.97 -3.70
N GLY A 43 11.08 -7.32 -3.91
CA GLY A 43 10.14 -6.89 -2.89
C GLY A 43 9.52 -5.57 -3.31
N PHE A 44 8.89 -4.88 -2.37
CA PHE A 44 8.22 -3.60 -2.58
C PHE A 44 8.70 -2.58 -1.55
N GLU A 45 8.87 -1.34 -1.98
CA GLU A 45 9.00 -0.19 -1.09
C GLU A 45 7.62 0.45 -0.92
N TRP A 46 7.29 0.91 0.29
CA TRP A 46 6.06 1.66 0.55
C TRP A 46 6.35 2.93 1.33
N SER A 47 5.50 3.95 1.15
CA SER A 47 5.55 5.20 1.90
C SER A 47 4.16 5.78 2.16
N ILE A 48 4.09 6.65 3.16
CA ILE A 48 2.87 7.37 3.57
C ILE A 48 3.18 8.87 3.53
N SER A 49 2.38 9.61 2.78
CA SER A 49 2.44 11.07 2.68
C SER A 49 1.12 11.72 3.07
N LYS A 50 1.17 13.01 3.41
CA LYS A 50 0.01 13.91 3.54
C LYS A 50 0.52 15.35 3.41
N ASP A 51 -0.23 16.20 2.70
CA ASP A 51 0.08 17.64 2.55
C ASP A 51 1.56 17.90 2.13
N ASP A 52 2.03 17.14 1.14
CA ASP A 52 3.42 17.08 0.63
C ASP A 52 4.52 16.61 1.62
N GLU A 53 4.19 16.23 2.86
CA GLU A 53 5.13 15.67 3.85
C GLU A 53 5.07 14.12 3.89
N ILE A 54 6.22 13.45 3.96
CA ILE A 54 6.32 11.98 4.12
C ILE A 54 6.47 11.63 5.61
N PHE A 55 5.55 10.83 6.12
CA PHE A 55 5.46 10.45 7.54
C PHE A 55 6.20 9.15 7.86
N CYS A 56 6.25 8.20 6.91
CA CYS A 56 6.86 6.89 7.11
C CYS A 56 7.13 6.21 5.76
N SER A 57 8.15 5.34 5.72
CA SER A 57 8.39 4.40 4.62
C SER A 57 9.16 3.17 5.13
N ASP A 58 8.98 2.02 4.48
CA ASP A 58 9.69 0.77 4.77
C ASP A 58 9.67 -0.19 3.55
N LEU A 59 10.30 -1.36 3.70
CA LEU A 59 10.33 -2.43 2.68
C LEU A 59 9.46 -3.63 3.09
N ALA A 60 8.77 -4.23 2.13
CA ALA A 60 7.98 -5.44 2.29
C ALA A 60 8.35 -6.52 1.26
N PHE A 61 8.23 -7.80 1.62
CA PHE A 61 8.59 -8.91 0.73
C PHE A 61 7.60 -9.12 -0.43
N ASN A 62 6.37 -8.61 -0.32
CA ASN A 62 5.30 -8.73 -1.30
C ASN A 62 4.30 -7.57 -1.13
N ILE A 63 3.44 -7.39 -2.13
CA ILE A 63 2.50 -6.27 -2.21
C ILE A 63 1.39 -6.31 -1.15
N GLU A 64 0.94 -7.49 -0.73
CA GLU A 64 -0.09 -7.66 0.31
C GLU A 64 0.44 -7.24 1.69
N SER A 65 1.71 -7.57 1.97
CA SER A 65 2.42 -7.08 3.15
C SER A 65 2.62 -5.56 3.08
N ALA A 66 3.04 -5.00 1.94
CA ALA A 66 3.22 -3.55 1.77
C ALA A 66 1.94 -2.77 2.10
N PHE A 67 0.79 -3.19 1.57
CA PHE A 67 -0.52 -2.61 1.90
C PHE A 67 -0.87 -2.75 3.39
N SER A 68 -0.66 -3.93 3.98
CA SER A 68 -1.01 -4.17 5.38
C SER A 68 -0.15 -3.34 6.35
N ASP A 69 1.15 -3.24 6.08
CA ASP A 69 2.09 -2.50 6.91
C ASP A 69 1.87 -0.98 6.77
N ALA A 70 1.62 -0.48 5.56
CA ALA A 70 1.26 0.92 5.33
C ALA A 70 -0.07 1.31 6.00
N GLN A 71 -1.15 0.54 5.82
CA GLN A 71 -2.45 0.82 6.48
C GLN A 71 -2.32 0.76 8.01
N GLN A 72 -1.55 -0.19 8.56
CA GLN A 72 -1.25 -0.22 9.98
C GLN A 72 -0.44 0.99 10.45
N ALA A 73 0.51 1.48 9.64
CA ALA A 73 1.30 2.66 9.96
C ALA A 73 0.44 3.93 9.93
N VAL A 74 -0.48 4.10 8.98
CA VAL A 74 -1.48 5.18 8.99
C VAL A 74 -2.29 5.15 10.29
N ILE A 75 -2.82 3.99 10.69
CA ILE A 75 -3.58 3.83 11.95
C ILE A 75 -2.72 4.20 13.18
N LYS A 76 -1.42 3.92 13.16
CA LYS A 76 -0.47 4.28 14.23
C LYS A 76 -0.07 5.76 14.22
N ILE A 77 -0.31 6.49 13.12
CA ILE A 77 -0.10 7.93 12.99
C ILE A 77 -1.38 8.68 13.39
N SER A 78 -2.53 8.31 12.83
CA SER A 78 -3.82 8.96 13.12
C SER A 78 -4.24 8.80 14.59
N ALA A 79 -3.90 7.69 15.25
CA ALA A 79 -4.15 7.48 16.68
C ALA A 79 -3.18 8.22 17.64
N LYS A 80 -2.32 9.12 17.15
CA LYS A 80 -1.38 9.94 17.97
C LYS A 80 -1.64 11.45 17.91
N GLN A 81 -2.67 11.88 17.18
CA GLN A 81 -3.08 13.28 17.02
C GLN A 81 -4.22 13.61 17.99
#